data_AF-A0A8D0DNF3-F1
#
_entry.id   AF-A0A8D0DNF3-F1
#
_cell.length_a   1.000
_cell.length_b   1.000
_cell.length_c   1.000
_cell.angle_alpha   90.00
_cell.angle_beta   90.00
_cell.angle_gamma   90.00
#
_symmetry.space_group_name_H-M   'P 1'
#
loop_
_entity.id
_entity.type
_entity.pdbx_description
1 polymer ?
#
loop_
_entity_poly.entity_id
_entity_poly.type
_entity_poly.pdbx_seq_one_letter_code
_entity_poly.pdbx_strand_id
1 'polypeptide(L)'
;QVNVPKTRRTFCKKCGKHQPHKVTQYKKGKESLYAQGKNSEDAKTTKKIVLRLECVEPNCRSKRMLAIKRCKHFELGGDKKRKGQVIQF
;
A
#
# COMPACT_ATOMS: atom_id res chain seq x y z
N GLN A 1 -0.68 -15.42 0.15
CA GLN A 1 -0.25 -14.38 1.11
C GLN A 1 0.73 -13.45 0.39
N VAL A 2 0.42 -12.16 0.35
CA VAL A 2 1.29 -11.13 -0.24
C VAL A 2 1.93 -10.36 0.89
N ASN A 3 3.27 -10.32 0.92
CA ASN A 3 4.03 -9.53 1.89
C ASN A 3 4.67 -8.32 1.19
N VAL A 4 4.48 -7.11 1.73
CA VAL A 4 5.07 -5.87 1.22
C VAL A 4 5.93 -5.23 2.31
N PRO A 5 7.15 -4.74 2.00
CA PRO A 5 8.00 -4.09 3.00
C PRO A 5 7.41 -2.75 3.45
N LYS A 6 7.66 -2.37 4.72
CA LYS A 6 7.24 -1.08 5.29
C LYS A 6 8.02 0.12 4.71
N THR A 7 9.15 -0.13 4.04
CA THR A 7 9.95 0.86 3.34
C THR A 7 10.29 0.39 1.94
N ARG A 8 10.25 1.29 0.96
CA ARG A 8 10.62 0.99 -0.43
C ARG A 8 11.36 2.16 -1.06
N ARG A 9 12.53 1.90 -1.66
CA ARG A 9 13.19 2.90 -2.51
C ARG A 9 12.46 2.98 -3.85
N THR A 10 11.99 4.16 -4.22
CA THR A 10 11.26 4.40 -5.46
C THR A 10 11.45 5.85 -5.88
N PHE A 11 11.23 6.13 -7.17
CA PHE A 11 11.33 7.48 -7.69
C PHE A 11 10.32 8.43 -7.03
N CYS A 12 10.80 9.55 -6.48
CA CYS A 12 9.99 10.64 -5.97
C CYS A 12 9.92 11.75 -7.03
N LYS A 13 8.72 12.08 -7.50
CA LYS A 13 8.51 13.13 -8.53
C LYS A 13 8.94 14.52 -8.06
N LYS A 14 8.71 14.85 -6.78
CA LYS A 14 9.10 16.16 -6.22
C LYS A 14 10.61 16.29 -6.02
N CYS A 15 11.29 15.22 -5.64
CA CYS A 15 12.75 15.25 -5.44
C CYS A 15 13.55 15.01 -6.73
N GLY A 16 12.91 14.56 -7.81
CA GLY A 16 13.60 14.19 -9.06
C GLY A 16 14.53 12.97 -8.96
N LYS A 17 14.54 12.25 -7.84
CA LYS A 17 15.46 11.13 -7.58
C LYS A 17 14.80 9.99 -6.80
N HIS A 18 15.49 8.85 -6.76
CA HIS A 18 15.07 7.69 -5.98
C HIS A 18 15.27 7.93 -4.49
N GLN A 19 14.16 7.97 -3.76
CA GLN A 19 14.16 8.20 -2.32
C GLN A 19 13.53 7.01 -1.59
N PRO A 20 13.90 6.76 -0.32
CA PRO A 20 13.15 5.85 0.53
C PRO A 20 11.76 6.42 0.78
N HIS A 21 10.75 5.57 0.62
CA HIS A 21 9.36 5.88 0.93
C HIS A 21 8.86 4.98 2.05
N LYS A 22 8.16 5.55 3.03
CA LYS A 22 7.36 4.82 4.00
C LYS A 22 6.11 4.29 3.29
N VAL A 23 5.91 2.98 3.38
CA VAL A 23 4.77 2.29 2.78
C VAL A 23 3.73 2.05 3.87
N THR A 24 2.50 2.49 3.62
CA THR A 24 1.35 2.24 4.50
C THR A 24 0.16 1.75 3.69
N GLN A 25 -0.74 0.98 4.30
CA GLN A 25 -2.00 0.64 3.64
C GLN A 25 -2.92 1.86 3.65
N TYR A 26 -3.49 2.19 2.50
CA TYR A 26 -4.53 3.22 2.42
C TYR A 26 -5.83 2.69 3.04
N LYS A 27 -6.43 3.51 3.91
CA LYS A 27 -7.79 3.32 4.43
C LYS A 27 -8.67 4.40 3.81
N LYS A 28 -9.79 4.01 3.20
CA LYS A 28 -10.80 4.97 2.72
C LYS A 28 -11.33 5.72 3.95
N GLY A 29 -11.37 7.05 3.86
CA GLY A 29 -11.98 7.88 4.91
C GLY A 29 -13.49 7.70 4.98
N LYS A 30 -14.10 8.29 6.01
CA LYS A 30 -15.56 8.39 6.11
C LYS A 30 -16.09 9.17 4.89
N GLU A 31 -17.18 8.69 4.31
CA GLU A 31 -17.80 9.37 3.18
C GLU A 31 -18.46 10.67 3.64
N SER A 32 -18.36 11.71 2.81
CA SER A 32 -19.05 12.99 3.05
C SER A 32 -20.55 12.83 2.82
N LEU A 33 -21.37 13.45 3.69
CA LEU A 33 -22.83 13.46 3.57
C LEU A 33 -23.32 14.34 2.41
N TYR A 34 -22.50 15.30 1.98
CA TYR A 34 -22.87 16.28 0.96
C TYR A 34 -22.38 15.90 -0.45
N ALA A 35 -21.78 14.72 -0.63
CA ALA A 35 -21.31 14.29 -1.94
C ALA A 35 -22.50 13.86 -2.82
N GLN A 36 -22.75 14.59 -3.89
CA GLN A 36 -23.74 14.23 -4.91
C GLN A 36 -23.24 13.05 -5.76
N GLY A 37 -24.10 12.07 -6.06
CA GLY A 37 -23.79 10.98 -7.01
C GLY A 37 -23.25 9.68 -6.42
N LYS A 38 -23.77 9.20 -5.28
CA LYS A 38 -23.50 7.84 -4.80
C LYS A 38 -24.15 6.80 -5.75
N ASN A 39 -23.34 6.22 -6.63
CA ASN A 39 -23.75 5.05 -7.43
C ASN A 39 -23.45 3.75 -6.66
N SER A 40 -24.32 2.74 -6.86
CA SER A 40 -24.30 1.44 -6.19
C SER A 40 -22.93 0.75 -6.18
N GLU A 41 -22.54 0.21 -5.04
CA GLU A 41 -21.27 -0.50 -4.87
C GLU A 41 -21.34 -1.89 -5.56
N ASP A 42 -20.41 -2.17 -6.48
CA ASP A 42 -20.23 -3.50 -7.05
C ASP A 42 -19.93 -4.55 -5.96
N ALA A 43 -20.71 -5.63 -5.91
CA ALA A 43 -20.50 -6.74 -4.98
C ALA A 43 -19.26 -7.58 -5.35
N LYS A 44 -18.08 -7.14 -4.88
CA LYS A 44 -16.79 -7.85 -5.05
C LYS A 44 -16.31 -8.44 -3.73
N THR A 45 -15.99 -9.74 -3.72
CA THR A 45 -15.50 -10.47 -2.52
C THR A 45 -14.13 -9.99 -2.02
N THR A 46 -13.32 -9.33 -2.87
CA THR A 46 -12.01 -8.80 -2.47
C THR A 46 -11.81 -7.36 -2.94
N LYS A 47 -11.32 -6.51 -2.03
CA LYS A 47 -11.00 -5.11 -2.31
C LYS A 47 -9.64 -4.99 -2.99
N LYS A 48 -9.48 -4.03 -3.91
CA LYS A 48 -8.17 -3.67 -4.45
C LYS A 48 -7.37 -2.98 -3.34
N ILE A 49 -6.25 -3.56 -2.95
CA ILE A 49 -5.39 -2.95 -1.93
C ILE A 49 -4.63 -1.79 -2.57
N VAL A 50 -4.66 -0.64 -1.90
CA VAL A 50 -3.93 0.56 -2.30
C VAL A 50 -2.89 0.86 -1.23
N LEU A 51 -1.65 1.07 -1.66
CA LEU A 51 -0.54 1.46 -0.81
C LEU A 51 -0.34 2.97 -0.92
N ARG A 52 -0.14 3.62 0.22
CA ARG A 52 0.31 5.01 0.32
C ARG A 52 1.83 5.01 0.52
N LEU A 53 2.54 5.53 -0.47
CA LEU A 53 3.99 5.76 -0.46
C LEU A 53 4.26 7.20 -0.05
N GLU A 54 4.93 7.41 1.07
CA GLU A 54 5.27 8.72 1.60
C GLU A 54 6.79 8.90 1.56
N CYS A 55 7.27 9.90 0.82
CA CYS A 55 8.70 10.21 0.75
C CYS A 55 9.21 10.57 2.15
N VAL A 56 10.32 9.95 2.57
CA VAL A 56 10.91 10.17 3.91
C VAL A 56 11.63 11.51 4.00
N GLU A 57 12.01 12.09 2.86
CA GLU A 57 12.69 13.39 2.79
C GLU A 57 11.85 14.50 3.49
N PRO A 58 12.40 15.15 4.54
CA PRO A 58 11.64 16.03 5.42
C PRO A 58 11.02 17.22 4.69
N ASN A 59 11.71 17.73 3.67
CA ASN A 59 11.27 18.89 2.87
C ASN A 59 10.28 18.50 1.76
N CYS A 60 10.05 17.21 1.53
CA CYS A 60 9.20 16.74 0.43
C CYS A 60 7.87 16.15 0.92
N ARG A 61 7.94 15.13 1.80
CA ARG A 61 6.80 14.35 2.33
C ARG A 61 5.71 14.01 1.29
N SER A 62 6.10 13.90 0.01
CA SER A 62 5.15 13.69 -1.09
C SER A 62 4.49 12.33 -0.95
N LYS A 63 3.19 12.27 -1.22
CA LYS A 63 2.37 11.06 -1.10
C LYS A 63 2.03 10.56 -2.50
N ARG A 64 2.19 9.26 -2.76
CA ARG A 64 1.78 8.59 -4.00
C ARG A 64 0.97 7.35 -3.67
N MET A 65 -0.20 7.21 -4.31
CA MET A 65 -0.99 5.98 -4.22
C MET A 65 -0.48 4.96 -5.25
N LEU A 66 -0.34 3.71 -4.82
CA LEU A 66 0.00 2.58 -5.68
C LEU A 66 -0.98 1.45 -5.42
N ALA A 67 -1.82 1.16 -6.40
CA ALA A 67 -2.75 0.04 -6.31
C ALA A 67 -2.04 -1.26 -6.69
N ILE A 68 -2.20 -2.31 -5.89
CA ILE A 68 -1.69 -3.65 -6.17
C ILE A 68 -2.79 -4.55 -6.74
N LYS A 69 -2.41 -5.71 -7.30
CA LYS A 69 -3.37 -6.73 -7.72
C LYS A 69 -4.19 -7.21 -6.51
N ARG A 70 -5.42 -7.69 -6.76
CA ARG A 70 -6.28 -8.25 -5.71
C ARG A 70 -5.61 -9.48 -5.11
N CYS A 71 -5.70 -9.62 -3.79
CA CYS A 71 -5.22 -10.80 -3.07
C CYS A 71 -6.14 -11.06 -1.87
N LYS A 72 -6.23 -12.34 -1.46
CA LYS A 72 -7.05 -12.75 -0.31
C LYS A 72 -6.39 -12.39 1.03
N HIS A 73 -5.07 -12.55 1.12
CA HIS A 73 -4.29 -12.30 2.33
C HIS A 73 -3.13 -11.36 2.02
N PHE A 74 -3.03 -10.27 2.79
CA PHE A 74 -2.04 -9.21 2.63
C PHE A 74 -1.39 -8.89 3.97
N GLU A 75 -0.08 -8.71 3.96
CA GLU A 75 0.72 -8.36 5.13
C GLU A 75 1.72 -7.25 4.78
N LEU A 76 1.93 -6.33 5.73
CA LEU A 76 2.87 -5.24 5.59
C LEU A 76 4.02 -5.41 6.60
N GLY A 77 5.20 -5.75 6.10
CA GLY A 77 6.40 -5.98 6.88
C GLY A 77 6.38 -7.31 7.62
N GLY A 78 5.78 -8.35 7.03
CA GLY A 78 5.87 -9.71 7.55
C GLY A 78 7.27 -10.30 7.34
N ASP A 79 7.52 -11.47 7.91
CA ASP A 79 8.81 -12.12 7.82
C ASP A 79 9.17 -12.51 6.39
N LYS A 80 10.46 -12.37 6.08
CA LYS A 80 11.00 -12.86 4.82
C LYS A 80 11.11 -14.38 4.92
N LYS A 81 10.52 -15.08 3.96
CA LYS A 81 10.65 -16.53 3.85
C LYS A 81 12.13 -16.91 3.69
N ARG A 82 12.64 -17.78 4.55
CA ARG A 82 13.98 -18.36 4.43
C ARG A 82 13.94 -19.49 3.40
N LYS A 83 15.01 -19.65 2.62
CA LYS A 83 15.15 -20.76 1.67
C LYS A 83 15.62 -22.01 2.43
N GLY A 84 15.03 -23.18 2.13
CA GLY A 84 15.50 -24.47 2.64
C GLY A 84 15.14 -24.82 4.09
N GLN A 85 14.23 -24.06 4.72
CA GLN A 85 13.80 -24.37 6.09
C GLN A 85 12.76 -25.49 6.08
N VAL A 86 13.04 -26.57 6.81
CA VAL A 86 12.08 -27.65 7.06
C VAL A 86 10.91 -27.11 7.87
N ILE A 87 9.70 -27.45 7.43
CA ILE A 87 8.47 -27.08 8.12
C ILE A 87 8.36 -28.02 9.33
N GLN A 88 8.29 -27.48 10.54
CA GLN A 88 8.00 -28.28 11.73
C GLN A 88 6.52 -28.66 11.70
N PHE A 89 6.24 -29.96 11.86
CA PHE A 89 4.90 -30.53 11.96
C PHE A 89 4.41 -30.48 13.41
#